data_AF-A0A0F3QBY0-F1
#
_entry.id   AF-A0A0F3QBY0-F1
#
_cell.length_a   1.000
_cell.length_b   1.000
_cell.length_c   1.000
_cell.angle_alpha   90.00
_cell.angle_beta   90.00
_cell.angle_gamma   90.00
#
_symmetry.space_group_name_H-M   'P 1'
#
loop_
_entity.id
_entity.type
_entity.pdbx_description
1 polymer ?
#
loop_
_entity_poly.entity_id
_entity_poly.type
_entity_poly.pdbx_seq_one_letter_code
_entity_poly.pdbx_strand_id
1 'polypeptide(L)'
;MYTSLLNPVKAKIIVIIDEKNVSSTLDFIDELKIMTQNIILIGKTTKADRLYMELRTVELPSKLGIFSFPIKVYRNRNRGDNIPYIPDFEINPKNTAKLKDFILNKNYD
;
A
#
# COMPACT_ATOMS: atom_id res chain seq x y z
N MET A 1 9.53 11.95 -25.80
CA MET A 1 9.99 12.66 -24.58
C MET A 1 8.77 13.33 -23.95
N TYR A 2 8.18 12.74 -22.92
CA TYR A 2 7.20 13.45 -22.11
C TYR A 2 8.00 14.36 -21.18
N THR A 3 7.94 15.66 -21.41
CA THR A 3 8.34 16.67 -20.43
C THR A 3 7.55 16.37 -19.16
N SER A 4 8.24 15.89 -18.11
CA SER A 4 7.60 15.67 -16.82
C SER A 4 7.07 17.02 -16.35
N LEU A 5 5.75 17.20 -16.39
CA LEU A 5 5.11 18.29 -15.66
C LEU A 5 5.61 18.20 -14.22
N LEU A 6 6.20 19.29 -13.73
CA LEU A 6 6.75 19.35 -12.39
C LEU A 6 5.65 18.93 -11.41
N ASN A 7 5.87 17.90 -10.57
CA ASN A 7 4.85 17.47 -9.62
C ASN A 7 4.47 18.68 -8.72
N PRO A 8 3.20 19.12 -8.73
CA PRO A 8 2.76 20.27 -7.95
C PRO A 8 2.72 19.98 -6.45
N VAL A 9 2.70 18.72 -6.05
CA VAL A 9 2.70 18.30 -4.64
C VAL A 9 4.11 18.46 -4.08
N LYS A 10 4.30 19.53 -3.29
CA LYS A 10 5.53 19.81 -2.53
C LYS A 10 5.46 19.38 -1.07
N ALA A 11 4.25 19.12 -0.57
CA ALA A 11 4.03 18.73 0.82
C ALA A 11 4.66 17.35 1.13
N LYS A 12 5.06 17.18 2.39
CA LYS A 12 5.42 15.89 2.96
C LYS A 12 4.13 15.11 3.25
N ILE A 13 4.00 13.91 2.68
CA ILE A 13 2.82 13.06 2.86
C ILE A 13 3.18 11.99 3.87
N ILE A 14 2.49 12.01 5.01
CA ILE A 14 2.60 10.96 6.02
C ILE A 14 1.45 9.98 5.81
N VAL A 15 1.79 8.71 5.62
CA VAL A 15 0.82 7.61 5.48
C VAL A 15 0.93 6.72 6.71
N ILE A 16 -0.17 6.55 7.43
CA ILE A 16 -0.25 5.67 8.59
C ILE A 16 -0.61 4.27 8.10
N ILE A 17 0.22 3.28 8.44
CA ILE A 17 0.07 1.89 8.00
C ILE A 17 0.05 0.90 9.17
N ASP A 18 -0.63 -0.23 8.99
CA ASP A 18 -0.65 -1.33 9.94
C ASP A 18 -0.79 -2.71 9.27
N GLU A 19 -0.80 -3.77 10.10
CA GLU A 19 -0.92 -5.16 9.66
C GLU A 19 -2.25 -5.50 8.95
N LYS A 20 -3.22 -4.59 8.90
CA LYS A 20 -4.48 -4.76 8.16
C LYS A 20 -4.44 -4.15 6.77
N ASN A 21 -3.48 -3.28 6.47
CA ASN A 21 -3.28 -2.79 5.11
C ASN A 21 -2.84 -3.94 4.20
N VAL A 22 -3.66 -4.21 3.19
CA VAL A 22 -3.51 -5.24 2.16
C VAL A 22 -4.30 -4.82 0.91
N SER A 23 -4.00 -5.44 -0.24
CA SER A 23 -4.75 -5.23 -1.49
C SER A 23 -4.71 -3.77 -1.95
N SER A 24 -5.85 -3.17 -2.30
CA SER A 24 -5.94 -1.81 -2.84
C SER A 24 -5.29 -0.72 -1.99
N THR A 25 -5.14 -0.92 -0.68
CA THR A 25 -4.41 0.02 0.17
C THR A 25 -2.90 0.05 -0.11
N LEU A 26 -2.34 -1.08 -0.55
CA LEU A 26 -0.95 -1.16 -0.99
C LEU A 26 -0.80 -0.55 -2.38
N ASP A 27 -1.78 -0.74 -3.27
CA ASP A 27 -1.81 -0.09 -4.59
C ASP A 27 -1.85 1.45 -4.45
N PHE A 28 -2.58 1.98 -3.47
CA PHE A 28 -2.57 3.42 -3.17
C PHE A 28 -1.18 3.92 -2.76
N ILE A 29 -0.43 3.16 -1.96
CA ILE A 29 0.94 3.52 -1.57
C ILE A 29 1.89 3.40 -2.79
N ASP A 30 1.70 2.40 -3.66
CA ASP A 30 2.44 2.25 -4.91
C ASP A 30 2.30 3.53 -5.77
N GLU A 31 1.06 4.01 -5.97
CA GLU A 31 0.79 5.24 -6.73
C GLU A 31 1.40 6.48 -6.06
N LEU A 32 1.29 6.62 -4.74
CA LEU A 32 1.91 7.74 -4.01
C LEU A 32 3.43 7.79 -4.21
N LYS A 33 4.11 6.64 -4.15
CA LYS A 33 5.56 6.52 -4.34
C LYS A 33 5.98 6.73 -5.81
N ILE A 34 5.10 6.49 -6.78
CA ILE A 34 5.32 6.88 -8.18
C ILE A 34 5.20 8.40 -8.34
N MET A 35 4.22 9.01 -7.69
CA MET A 35 3.97 10.45 -7.81
C MET A 35 5.10 11.28 -7.19
N THR A 36 5.56 10.96 -5.98
CA THR A 36 6.55 11.77 -5.26
C THR A 36 7.47 10.95 -4.37
N GLN A 37 8.67 11.49 -4.10
CA GLN A 37 9.61 10.94 -3.13
C GLN A 37 9.33 11.41 -1.70
N ASN A 38 8.43 12.38 -1.50
CA ASN A 38 8.11 12.97 -0.19
C ASN A 38 7.06 12.14 0.59
N ILE A 39 7.15 10.82 0.55
CA ILE A 39 6.24 9.89 1.27
C ILE A 39 6.95 9.31 2.49
N ILE A 40 6.31 9.38 3.66
CA ILE A 40 6.77 8.76 4.90
C ILE A 40 5.71 7.79 5.40
N LEU A 41 6.10 6.55 5.62
CA LEU A 41 5.28 5.49 6.18
C LEU A 41 5.53 5.39 7.68
N ILE A 42 4.48 5.53 8.48
CA ILE A 42 4.54 5.42 9.95
C ILE A 42 3.58 4.34 10.39
N GLY A 43 4.01 3.46 11.29
CA GLY A 43 3.10 2.50 11.90
C GLY A 43 3.72 1.12 12.06
N LYS A 44 3.08 0.11 11.47
CA LYS A 44 3.58 -1.27 11.45
C LYS A 44 3.67 -1.81 10.02
N THR A 45 4.51 -2.82 9.84
CA THR A 45 4.63 -3.53 8.55
C THR A 45 3.26 -4.02 8.08
N THR A 46 2.94 -3.72 6.82
CA THR A 46 1.67 -4.14 6.21
C THR A 46 1.63 -5.63 5.99
N LYS A 47 0.45 -6.16 5.62
CA LYS A 47 0.41 -7.45 4.92
C LYS A 47 0.97 -7.31 3.51
N ALA A 48 1.19 -8.46 2.88
CA ALA A 48 1.54 -8.55 1.47
C ALA A 48 0.35 -9.04 0.63
N ASP A 49 0.41 -8.79 -0.67
CA ASP A 49 -0.54 -9.28 -1.66
C ASP A 49 0.18 -9.82 -2.91
N ARG A 50 -0.54 -10.59 -3.71
CA ARG A 50 -0.01 -11.19 -4.93
C ARG A 50 -0.20 -10.29 -6.15
N LEU A 51 0.59 -10.50 -7.20
CA LEU A 51 0.38 -9.86 -8.50
C LEU A 51 -0.89 -10.34 -9.22
N TYR A 52 -1.40 -11.50 -8.82
CA TYR A 52 -2.63 -12.10 -9.33
C TYR A 52 -3.83 -11.40 -8.71
N MET A 53 -4.47 -10.54 -9.51
CA MET A 53 -5.59 -9.72 -9.11
C MET A 53 -6.83 -10.10 -9.88
N GLU A 54 -7.97 -9.56 -9.46
CA GLU A 54 -9.29 -9.86 -10.01
C GLU A 54 -9.62 -11.35 -9.96
N LEU A 55 -10.47 -11.74 -9.00
CA LEU A 55 -10.89 -13.12 -8.88
C LEU A 55 -12.15 -13.34 -9.69
N ARG A 56 -12.09 -14.27 -10.63
CA ARG A 56 -13.30 -14.87 -11.18
C ARG A 56 -13.72 -16.03 -10.30
N THR A 57 -14.99 -16.07 -10.01
CA THR A 57 -15.61 -17.10 -9.19
C THR A 57 -16.69 -17.80 -10.00
N VAL A 58 -16.67 -19.13 -10.01
CA VAL A 58 -17.67 -19.96 -10.70
C VAL A 58 -18.20 -21.04 -9.74
N GLU A 59 -19.50 -21.30 -9.78
CA GLU A 59 -20.07 -22.48 -9.11
C GLU A 59 -19.65 -23.75 -9.85
N LEU A 60 -19.26 -24.77 -9.10
CA LEU A 60 -18.95 -26.08 -9.68
C LEU A 60 -20.25 -26.73 -10.22
N PRO A 61 -20.18 -27.55 -11.29
CA PRO A 61 -21.37 -28.21 -11.84
C PRO A 61 -22.18 -29.04 -10.82
N SER A 62 -21.51 -29.57 -9.79
CA SER A 62 -22.15 -30.31 -8.70
C SER A 62 -22.95 -29.45 -7.72
N LYS A 63 -22.79 -28.11 -7.77
CA LYS A 63 -23.33 -27.14 -6.79
C LYS A 63 -22.83 -27.32 -5.35
N LEU A 64 -21.80 -28.14 -5.14
CA LEU A 64 -21.23 -28.40 -3.82
C LEU A 64 -20.06 -27.48 -3.45
N GLY A 65 -19.70 -26.54 -4.33
CA GLY A 65 -18.57 -25.67 -4.09
C GLY A 65 -18.41 -24.58 -5.14
N ILE A 66 -17.46 -23.72 -4.84
CA ILE A 66 -17.10 -22.54 -5.62
C ILE A 66 -15.62 -22.65 -5.99
N PHE A 67 -15.30 -22.41 -7.26
CA PHE A 67 -13.94 -22.32 -7.73
C PHE A 67 -13.57 -20.86 -8.01
N SER A 68 -12.56 -20.35 -7.33
CA SER A 68 -12.02 -19.00 -7.52
C SER A 68 -10.63 -19.06 -8.12
N PHE A 69 -10.42 -18.31 -9.20
CA PHE A 69 -9.13 -18.21 -9.87
C PHE A 69 -8.87 -16.78 -10.35
N PRO A 70 -7.61 -16.32 -10.33
CA PRO A 70 -7.27 -14.99 -10.78
C PRO A 70 -7.38 -14.88 -12.30
N ILE A 71 -7.88 -13.75 -12.78
CA ILE A 71 -8.02 -13.47 -14.22
C ILE A 71 -7.22 -12.25 -14.69
N LYS A 72 -6.52 -11.58 -13.78
CA LYS A 72 -5.63 -10.45 -14.08
C LYS A 72 -4.29 -10.64 -13.38
N VAL A 73 -3.23 -10.16 -14.03
CA VAL A 73 -1.89 -10.12 -13.43
C VAL A 73 -1.28 -8.74 -13.62
N TYR A 74 -0.81 -8.14 -12.55
CA TYR A 74 0.01 -6.94 -12.64
C TYR A 74 1.42 -7.29 -13.11
N ARG A 75 1.87 -6.59 -14.15
CA ARG A 75 3.21 -6.70 -14.70
C ARG A 75 4.01 -5.48 -14.29
N ASN A 76 5.30 -5.66 -14.03
CA ASN A 76 6.24 -4.58 -13.72
C ASN A 76 5.82 -3.73 -12.50
N ARG A 77 5.12 -4.31 -11.52
CA ARG A 77 4.82 -3.63 -10.25
C ARG A 77 6.11 -3.41 -9.48
N ASN A 78 6.48 -2.16 -9.23
CA ASN A 78 7.74 -1.79 -8.56
C ASN A 78 7.92 -2.47 -7.19
N ARG A 79 6.85 -2.62 -6.42
CA ARG A 79 6.89 -3.29 -5.11
C ARG A 79 7.21 -4.80 -5.19
N GLY A 80 6.97 -5.47 -6.32
CA GLY A 80 7.18 -6.92 -6.50
C GLY A 80 5.98 -7.80 -6.08
N ASP A 81 6.12 -9.12 -6.17
CA ASP A 81 5.08 -10.10 -5.75
C ASP A 81 5.22 -10.46 -4.27
N ASN A 82 4.12 -10.44 -3.53
CA ASN A 82 4.08 -10.85 -2.11
C ASN A 82 5.06 -10.04 -1.21
N ILE A 83 5.25 -8.76 -1.52
CA ILE A 83 6.12 -7.86 -0.76
C ILE A 83 5.28 -6.88 0.06
N PRO A 84 5.43 -6.82 1.39
CA PRO A 84 4.77 -5.84 2.24
C PRO A 84 5.49 -4.48 2.20
N TYR A 85 4.83 -3.44 2.69
CA TYR A 85 5.48 -2.18 3.03
C TYR A 85 6.00 -2.23 4.47
N ILE A 86 7.26 -1.82 4.63
CA ILE A 86 7.92 -1.62 5.92
C ILE A 86 7.80 -0.13 6.28
N PRO A 87 7.39 0.23 7.51
CA PRO A 87 7.32 1.62 7.92
C PRO A 87 8.73 2.22 8.02
N ASP A 88 8.88 3.49 7.67
CA ASP A 88 10.09 4.27 7.93
C ASP A 88 10.26 4.50 9.45
N PHE A 89 9.13 4.63 10.17
CA PHE A 89 9.09 4.73 11.62
C PHE A 89 8.07 3.78 12.25
N GLU A 90 8.55 2.87 13.10
CA GLU A 90 7.67 1.92 13.78
C GLU A 90 6.99 2.56 15.01
N ILE A 91 5.66 2.66 14.96
CA ILE A 91 4.82 3.17 16.05
C ILE A 91 3.53 2.36 16.06
N ASN A 92 3.01 1.99 17.23
CA ASN A 92 1.69 1.39 17.30
C ASN A 92 0.61 2.42 16.92
N PRO A 93 -0.08 2.29 15.77
CA PRO A 93 -1.03 3.31 15.31
C PRO A 93 -2.28 3.39 16.19
N LYS A 94 -2.54 2.37 17.01
CA LYS A 94 -3.63 2.38 17.99
C LYS A 94 -3.36 3.30 19.18
N ASN A 95 -2.10 3.66 19.45
CA ASN A 95 -1.76 4.68 20.42
C ASN A 95 -1.81 6.06 19.74
N THR A 96 -3.02 6.58 19.58
CA THR A 96 -3.29 7.82 18.82
C THR A 96 -2.63 9.04 19.45
N ALA A 97 -2.49 9.09 20.77
CA ALA A 97 -1.80 10.18 21.46
C ALA A 97 -0.31 10.21 21.10
N LYS A 98 0.38 9.06 21.20
CA LYS A 98 1.80 8.94 20.82
C LYS A 98 2.00 9.18 19.33
N LEU A 99 1.11 8.66 18.49
CA LEU A 99 1.18 8.87 17.04
C LEU A 99 1.02 10.35 16.68
N LYS A 100 0.03 11.04 17.27
CA LYS A 100 -0.20 12.46 17.05
C LYS A 100 1.01 13.29 17.47
N ASP A 101 1.53 13.04 18.67
CA ASP A 101 2.71 13.73 19.19
C ASP A 101 3.91 13.56 18.25
N PHE A 102 4.16 12.33 17.81
CA PHE A 102 5.22 12.02 16.86
C PHE A 102 5.04 12.73 15.51
N ILE A 103 3.83 12.73 14.95
CA ILE A 103 3.53 13.38 13.66
C ILE A 103 3.77 14.89 13.74
N LEU A 104 3.37 15.54 14.83
CA LEU A 104 3.42 17.01 14.93
C LEU A 104 4.77 17.56 15.37
N ASN A 105 5.53 16.82 16.19
CA ASN A 105 6.71 17.35 16.86
C ASN A 105 8.04 16.78 16.36
N LYS A 106 8.02 15.76 15.50
CA LYS A 106 9.25 15.19 14.93
C LYS A 106 9.76 16.02 13.75
N ASN A 107 11.08 16.16 13.67
CA ASN A 107 11.73 16.58 12.43
C ASN A 107 11.91 15.38 11.49
N TYR A 108 11.45 15.53 10.25
CA TYR A 108 11.43 14.50 9.21
C TYR A 108 12.39 14.81 8.06
N ASP A 109 13.28 15.79 8.24
CA ASP A 109 14.29 16.20 7.27
C ASP A 109 15.54 15.33 7.32
#